data_AF-A0A0C2J7J0-F1
#
_entry.id   AF-A0A0C2J7J0-F1
#
_cell.length_a   1.000
_cell.length_b   1.000
_cell.length_c   1.000
_cell.angle_alpha   90.00
_cell.angle_beta   90.00
_cell.angle_gamma   90.00
#
_symmetry.space_group_name_H-M   'P 1'
#
loop_
_entity.id
_entity.type
_entity.pdbx_description
1 polymer ?
#
loop_
_entity_poly.entity_id
_entity_poly.type
_entity_poly.pdbx_seq_one_letter_code
_entity_poly.pdbx_strand_id
1 'polypeptide(L)'
;MVTHYGRSWDEVIDLALMSIRTTVNDSTKVSPYLLVYGKAPITVHGVDISRRTKENNYHSSVDDLIKKIQENEELVKSNVNDSQNRNIWYINLNENHVKFEPGSWIRIRKQNPSAFEPRYSQPMKVIHEQIPGTYLVEDNKGKRFPVHHDRLKAHVIDEKYHKPPTEKRPLALNRENMNSIMTYMPSFSGGRNVTCVD
;
A
#
# COMPACT_ATOMS: atom_id res chain seq x y z
N MET A 1 7.32 -24.20 34.46
CA MET A 1 8.45 -23.89 33.55
C MET A 1 7.97 -22.87 32.55
N VAL A 2 8.40 -21.61 32.69
CA VAL A 2 8.06 -20.54 31.75
C VAL A 2 9.01 -20.69 30.57
N THR A 3 8.48 -20.95 29.38
CA THR A 3 9.25 -21.11 28.15
C THR A 3 9.93 -19.77 27.79
N HIS A 4 11.25 -19.69 27.98
CA HIS A 4 12.11 -18.51 27.77
C HIS A 4 12.27 -18.07 26.29
N TYR A 5 11.53 -18.63 25.33
CA TYR A 5 11.74 -18.45 23.89
C TYR A 5 11.43 -17.03 23.35
N GLY A 6 10.81 -16.14 24.13
CA GLY A 6 10.41 -14.82 23.65
C GLY A 6 11.50 -13.74 23.61
N ARG A 7 12.68 -13.98 24.19
CA ARG A 7 13.70 -12.93 24.43
C ARG A 7 15.11 -13.21 23.91
N SER A 8 15.38 -14.37 23.33
CA SER A 8 16.70 -14.75 22.81
C SER A 8 16.83 -14.54 21.30
N TRP A 9 16.17 -13.52 20.74
CA TRP A 9 16.30 -13.17 19.32
C TRP A 9 17.76 -12.92 18.92
N ASP A 10 18.52 -12.28 19.80
CA ASP A 10 19.95 -12.02 19.60
C ASP A 10 20.78 -13.30 19.48
N GLU A 11 20.36 -14.40 20.11
CA GLU A 11 21.06 -15.69 20.06
C GLU A 11 20.74 -16.49 18.78
N VAL A 12 19.55 -16.29 18.21
CA VAL A 12 19.06 -17.07 17.06
C VAL A 12 19.14 -16.31 15.73
N ILE A 13 19.43 -15.00 15.75
CA ILE A 13 19.48 -14.17 14.55
C ILE A 13 20.52 -14.67 13.54
N ASP A 14 21.69 -15.10 14.01
CA ASP A 14 22.74 -15.62 13.14
C ASP A 14 22.33 -16.93 12.46
N LEU A 15 21.64 -17.80 13.21
CA LEU A 15 21.07 -19.04 12.67
C LEU A 15 20.00 -18.74 11.63
N ALA A 16 19.08 -17.80 11.91
CA ALA A 16 18.06 -17.37 10.98
C ALA A 16 18.64 -16.74 9.71
N LEU A 17 19.67 -15.90 9.82
CA LEU A 17 20.38 -15.31 8.69
C LEU A 17 21.05 -16.38 7.83
N MET A 18 21.68 -17.38 8.45
CA MET A 18 22.27 -18.51 7.72
C MET A 18 21.20 -19.31 6.98
N SER A 19 20.06 -19.59 7.62
CA SER A 19 18.92 -20.23 6.94
C SER A 19 18.46 -19.41 5.74
N ILE A 20 18.19 -18.10 5.91
CA ILE A 20 17.73 -17.23 4.81
C ILE A 20 18.75 -17.19 3.65
N ARG A 21 20.05 -17.13 3.95
CA ARG A 21 21.11 -17.11 2.94
C ARG A 21 21.25 -18.43 2.18
N THR A 22 20.97 -19.56 2.83
CA THR A 22 21.14 -20.91 2.26
C THR A 22 19.87 -21.46 1.60
N THR A 23 18.69 -21.00 2.01
CA THR A 23 17.40 -21.41 1.43
C THR A 23 17.23 -20.90 0.01
N VAL A 24 16.72 -21.76 -0.86
CA VAL A 24 16.34 -21.41 -2.23
C VAL A 24 15.04 -20.60 -2.19
N ASN A 25 15.05 -19.40 -2.76
CA ASN A 25 13.85 -18.57 -2.88
C ASN A 25 13.01 -19.03 -4.09
N ASP A 26 11.68 -19.00 -3.96
CA ASP A 26 10.76 -19.43 -5.01
C ASP A 26 10.81 -18.56 -6.27
N SER A 27 11.03 -17.24 -6.13
CA SER A 27 11.06 -16.32 -7.27
C SER A 27 12.37 -16.39 -8.04
N THR A 28 13.50 -16.50 -7.35
CA THR A 28 14.83 -16.56 -7.99
C THR A 28 15.27 -17.98 -8.35
N LYS A 29 14.69 -18.99 -7.69
CA LYS A 29 15.10 -20.42 -7.73
C LYS A 29 16.55 -20.66 -7.33
N VAL A 30 17.21 -19.67 -6.72
CA VAL A 30 18.61 -19.67 -6.31
C VAL A 30 18.71 -19.13 -4.88
N SER A 31 19.64 -19.65 -4.08
CA SER A 31 19.90 -19.13 -2.73
C SER A 31 20.72 -17.84 -2.78
N PRO A 32 20.48 -16.86 -1.88
CA PRO A 32 21.27 -15.63 -1.84
C PRO A 32 22.77 -15.88 -1.71
N TYR A 33 23.18 -16.91 -0.96
CA TYR A 33 24.59 -17.27 -0.80
C TYR A 33 25.22 -17.69 -2.14
N LEU A 34 24.51 -18.51 -2.94
CA LEU A 34 25.00 -18.94 -4.25
C LEU A 34 25.13 -17.78 -5.23
N LEU A 35 24.22 -16.80 -5.17
CA LEU A 35 24.26 -15.61 -6.02
C LEU A 35 25.49 -14.74 -5.74
N VAL A 36 25.83 -14.52 -4.46
CA VAL A 36 26.96 -13.66 -4.07
C VAL A 36 28.31 -14.36 -4.24
N TYR A 37 28.39 -15.64 -3.86
CA TYR A 37 29.67 -16.34 -3.77
C TYR A 37 29.91 -17.33 -4.92
N GLY A 38 28.95 -17.56 -5.81
CA GLY A 38 29.07 -18.51 -6.92
C GLY A 38 29.23 -19.98 -6.50
N LYS A 39 29.09 -20.28 -5.20
CA LYS A 39 29.26 -21.61 -4.59
C LYS A 39 28.19 -21.85 -3.54
N ALA A 40 27.79 -23.11 -3.37
CA ALA A 40 26.88 -23.49 -2.30
C ALA A 40 27.59 -23.42 -0.94
N PRO A 41 26.88 -23.01 0.13
CA PRO A 41 27.42 -23.00 1.49
C PRO A 41 27.67 -24.44 1.96
N ILE A 42 28.76 -24.64 2.69
CA ILE A 42 29.05 -25.92 3.34
C ILE A 42 28.21 -25.99 4.61
N THR A 43 27.16 -26.79 4.61
CA THR A 43 26.32 -27.02 5.79
C THR A 43 26.77 -28.28 6.52
N VAL A 44 26.50 -28.36 7.83
CA VAL A 44 26.85 -29.51 8.68
C VAL A 44 26.23 -30.82 8.16
N HIS A 45 25.05 -30.72 7.53
CA HIS A 45 24.35 -31.86 6.93
C HIS A 45 24.70 -32.10 5.44
N GLY A 46 25.35 -31.15 4.77
CA GLY A 46 25.72 -31.25 3.35
C GLY A 46 27.03 -32.00 3.09
N VAL A 47 27.57 -32.65 4.10
CA VAL A 47 28.87 -33.32 4.05
C VAL A 47 28.68 -34.75 3.55
N ASP A 48 28.56 -34.90 2.23
CA ASP A 48 28.95 -36.16 1.59
C ASP A 48 30.47 -36.12 1.38
N ILE A 49 31.24 -36.45 2.44
CA ILE A 49 32.72 -36.52 2.44
C ILE A 49 33.23 -37.34 1.25
N SER A 50 32.44 -38.30 0.76
CA SER A 50 32.79 -39.24 -0.31
C SER A 50 32.98 -38.60 -1.69
N ARG A 51 32.35 -37.44 -1.97
CA ARG A 51 32.48 -36.73 -3.25
C ARG A 51 33.71 -35.81 -3.30
N ARG A 52 34.22 -35.38 -2.13
CA ARG A 52 35.34 -34.43 -2.03
C ARG A 52 36.70 -35.02 -2.44
N THR A 53 36.86 -36.33 -2.41
CA THR A 53 38.13 -37.00 -2.76
C THR A 53 38.33 -37.25 -4.25
N LYS A 54 37.31 -37.06 -5.10
CA LYS A 54 37.43 -37.31 -6.56
C LYS A 54 37.70 -36.08 -7.41
N GLU A 55 37.32 -34.89 -6.97
CA GLU A 55 37.57 -33.64 -7.71
C GLU A 55 38.77 -32.90 -7.09
N ASN A 56 39.97 -33.42 -7.33
CA ASN A 56 41.26 -32.80 -6.94
C ASN A 56 41.54 -31.51 -7.74
N ASN A 57 40.71 -30.49 -7.58
CA ASN A 57 41.06 -29.13 -7.95
C ASN A 57 40.57 -28.15 -6.88
N TYR A 58 41.30 -28.12 -5.76
CA TYR A 58 41.04 -27.24 -4.61
C TYR A 58 41.15 -25.75 -4.97
N HIS A 59 41.71 -25.42 -6.13
CA HIS A 59 41.83 -24.07 -6.65
C HIS A 59 40.90 -23.89 -7.86
N SER A 60 39.62 -23.59 -7.62
CA SER A 60 38.83 -22.94 -8.67
C SER A 60 39.50 -21.60 -9.00
N SER A 61 39.84 -21.36 -10.26
CA SER A 61 40.35 -20.06 -10.67
C SER A 61 39.32 -18.98 -10.30
N VAL A 62 39.79 -17.79 -9.94
CA VAL A 62 38.90 -16.64 -9.67
C VAL A 62 38.01 -16.36 -10.89
N ASP A 63 38.56 -16.56 -12.09
CA ASP A 63 37.84 -16.39 -13.35
C ASP A 63 36.66 -17.38 -13.50
N ASP A 64 36.84 -18.62 -13.06
CA ASP A 64 35.76 -19.62 -13.07
C ASP A 64 34.64 -19.24 -12.11
N LEU A 65 34.99 -18.59 -10.99
CA LEU A 65 34.01 -18.13 -10.01
C LEU A 65 33.20 -16.94 -10.55
N ILE A 66 33.88 -15.97 -11.17
CA ILE A 66 33.25 -14.82 -11.82
C ILE A 66 32.28 -15.31 -12.90
N LYS A 67 32.72 -16.25 -13.74
CA LYS A 67 31.86 -16.83 -14.79
C LYS A 67 30.61 -17.49 -14.20
N LYS A 68 30.75 -18.28 -13.13
CA LYS A 68 29.60 -18.91 -12.45
C LYS A 68 28.65 -17.88 -11.85
N ILE A 69 29.17 -16.78 -11.29
CA ILE A 69 28.32 -15.71 -10.75
C ILE A 69 27.53 -15.06 -11.89
N GLN A 70 28.19 -14.73 -13.01
CA GLN A 70 27.53 -14.15 -14.18
C GLN A 70 26.43 -15.07 -14.76
N GLU A 71 26.73 -16.37 -14.91
CA GLU A 71 25.75 -17.36 -15.37
C GLU A 71 24.54 -17.45 -14.42
N ASN A 72 24.79 -17.44 -13.10
CA ASN A 72 23.72 -17.45 -12.10
C ASN A 72 22.90 -16.15 -12.14
N GLU A 73 23.52 -14.99 -12.35
CA GLU A 73 22.82 -13.71 -12.47
C GLU A 73 21.89 -13.68 -13.68
N GLU A 74 22.34 -14.18 -14.83
CA GLU A 74 21.52 -14.28 -16.04
C GLU A 74 20.30 -15.19 -15.81
N LEU A 75 20.51 -16.36 -15.20
CA LEU A 75 19.44 -17.28 -14.83
C LEU A 75 18.45 -16.66 -13.83
N VAL A 76 18.96 -15.92 -12.84
CA VAL A 76 18.10 -15.25 -11.85
C VAL A 76 17.29 -14.13 -12.52
N LYS A 77 17.87 -13.37 -13.46
CA LYS A 77 17.14 -12.34 -14.20
C LYS A 77 15.97 -12.93 -14.98
N SER A 78 16.15 -14.05 -15.68
CA SER A 78 15.05 -14.71 -16.40
C SER A 78 13.97 -15.23 -15.45
N ASN A 79 14.37 -15.92 -14.37
CA ASN A 79 13.43 -16.44 -13.38
C ASN A 79 12.62 -15.34 -12.69
N VAL A 80 13.26 -14.21 -12.36
CA VAL A 80 12.59 -13.05 -11.77
C VAL A 80 11.59 -12.45 -12.74
N ASN A 81 11.96 -12.31 -14.02
CA ASN A 81 11.03 -11.82 -15.06
C ASN A 81 9.80 -12.74 -15.20
N ASP A 82 10.00 -14.05 -15.22
CA ASP A 82 8.89 -15.01 -15.29
C ASP A 82 8.02 -14.99 -14.03
N SER A 83 8.63 -14.84 -12.84
CA SER A 83 7.90 -14.65 -11.59
C SER A 83 7.11 -13.35 -11.59
N GLN A 84 7.68 -12.25 -12.11
CA GLN A 84 7.00 -10.96 -12.22
C GLN A 84 5.81 -11.04 -13.18
N ASN A 85 6.00 -11.65 -14.35
CA ASN A 85 4.92 -11.84 -15.33
C ASN A 85 3.76 -12.67 -14.76
N ARG A 86 4.08 -13.75 -14.03
CA ARG A 86 3.06 -14.55 -13.32
C ARG A 86 2.32 -13.71 -12.28
N ASN A 87 3.04 -12.94 -11.47
CA ASN A 87 2.44 -12.08 -10.45
C ASN A 87 1.54 -11.00 -11.06
N ILE A 88 1.98 -10.34 -12.13
CA ILE A 88 1.19 -9.37 -12.90
C ILE A 88 -0.09 -10.01 -13.41
N TRP A 89 -0.01 -11.23 -13.96
CA TRP A 89 -1.18 -11.96 -14.42
C TRP A 89 -2.20 -12.21 -13.30
N TYR A 90 -1.74 -12.68 -12.13
CA TYR A 90 -2.61 -12.89 -10.97
C TYR A 90 -3.25 -11.60 -10.44
N ILE A 91 -2.49 -10.49 -10.44
CA ILE A 91 -3.01 -9.17 -10.04
C ILE A 91 -4.09 -8.73 -11.01
N ASN A 92 -3.80 -8.75 -12.32
CA ASN A 92 -4.71 -8.32 -13.37
C ASN A 92 -6.03 -9.11 -13.39
N LEU A 93 -6.01 -10.38 -12.98
CA LEU A 93 -7.21 -11.23 -12.92
C LEU A 93 -8.30 -10.65 -12.00
N ASN A 94 -7.90 -9.97 -10.92
CA ASN A 94 -8.80 -9.43 -9.91
C ASN A 94 -8.79 -7.90 -9.87
N GLU A 95 -8.26 -7.25 -10.91
CA GLU A 95 -8.19 -5.81 -11.00
C GLU A 95 -9.55 -5.19 -11.31
N ASN A 96 -10.04 -4.36 -10.39
CA ASN A 96 -11.06 -3.35 -10.66
C ASN A 96 -10.40 -1.97 -10.60
N HIS A 97 -9.56 -1.65 -11.59
CA HIS A 97 -8.90 -0.35 -11.65
C HIS A 97 -9.87 0.74 -12.10
N VAL A 98 -10.26 1.60 -11.16
CA VAL A 98 -10.89 2.88 -11.49
C VAL A 98 -9.79 3.87 -11.84
N LYS A 99 -9.57 4.10 -13.13
CA LYS A 99 -8.69 5.18 -13.59
C LYS A 99 -9.37 6.53 -13.33
N PHE A 100 -8.58 7.49 -12.88
CA PHE A 100 -9.06 8.84 -12.61
C PHE A 100 -8.61 9.79 -13.72
N GLU A 101 -9.58 10.38 -14.42
CA GLU A 101 -9.30 11.39 -15.43
C GLU A 101 -8.89 12.72 -14.78
N PRO A 102 -8.00 13.50 -15.43
CA PRO A 102 -7.73 14.89 -15.05
C PRO A 102 -9.00 15.70 -14.77
N GLY A 103 -9.05 16.41 -13.65
CA GLY A 103 -10.21 17.21 -13.23
C GLY A 103 -11.24 16.45 -12.38
N SER A 104 -11.13 15.12 -12.27
CA SER A 104 -12.00 14.31 -11.42
C SER A 104 -11.85 14.66 -9.94
N TRP A 105 -12.96 14.58 -9.20
CA TRP A 105 -12.96 14.75 -7.76
C TRP A 105 -12.71 13.42 -7.05
N ILE A 106 -11.79 13.45 -6.10
CA ILE A 106 -11.36 12.29 -5.34
C ILE A 106 -11.26 12.62 -3.85
N ARG A 107 -11.24 11.58 -3.01
CA ARG A 107 -10.88 11.68 -1.61
C ARG A 107 -9.71 10.77 -1.29
N ILE A 108 -8.87 11.21 -0.38
CA ILE A 108 -7.68 10.47 0.05
C ILE A 108 -7.94 9.80 1.39
N ARG A 109 -7.60 8.52 1.51
CA ARG A 109 -7.63 7.80 2.79
C ARG A 109 -6.54 8.32 3.75
N LYS A 110 -6.96 8.73 4.95
CA LYS A 110 -6.07 9.08 6.06
C LYS A 110 -5.43 7.81 6.61
N GLN A 111 -4.13 7.87 6.95
CA GLN A 111 -3.39 6.71 7.45
C GLN A 111 -3.84 6.35 8.88
N ASN A 112 -3.79 7.33 9.79
CA ASN A 112 -4.11 7.15 11.20
C ASN A 112 -5.20 8.15 11.63
N PRO A 113 -6.48 7.92 11.31
CA PRO A 113 -7.56 8.78 11.78
C PRO A 113 -7.78 8.60 13.30
N SER A 114 -8.05 9.70 13.99
CA SER A 114 -8.46 9.66 15.40
C SER A 114 -9.85 9.02 15.57
N ALA A 115 -10.21 8.66 16.80
CA ALA A 115 -11.56 8.20 17.12
C ALA A 115 -12.59 9.26 16.68
N PHE A 116 -13.62 8.83 15.94
CA PHE A 116 -14.66 9.68 15.32
C PHE A 116 -14.18 10.63 14.21
N GLU A 117 -12.92 10.58 13.79
CA GLU A 117 -12.46 11.36 12.63
C GLU A 117 -12.86 10.67 11.31
N PRO A 118 -13.30 11.44 10.29
CA PRO A 118 -13.53 10.89 8.96
C PRO A 118 -12.28 10.21 8.41
N ARG A 119 -12.44 8.95 7.95
CA ARG A 119 -11.35 8.14 7.37
C ARG A 119 -10.81 8.70 6.05
N TYR A 120 -11.58 9.56 5.39
CA TYR A 120 -11.25 10.18 4.12
C TYR A 120 -11.10 11.69 4.26
N SER A 121 -10.25 12.27 3.43
CA SER A 121 -10.05 13.72 3.34
C SER A 121 -11.27 14.43 2.74
N GLN A 122 -11.17 15.75 2.70
CA GLN A 122 -12.04 16.57 1.87
C GLN A 122 -11.89 16.20 0.39
N PRO A 123 -12.88 16.51 -0.46
CA PRO A 123 -12.78 16.36 -1.90
C PRO A 123 -11.63 17.20 -2.46
N MET A 124 -10.81 16.57 -3.30
CA MET A 124 -9.65 17.17 -3.95
C MET A 124 -9.70 16.86 -5.44
N LYS A 125 -8.99 17.64 -6.25
CA LYS A 125 -8.98 17.46 -7.71
C LYS A 125 -7.74 16.72 -8.18
N VAL A 126 -7.92 15.77 -9.07
CA VAL A 126 -6.81 15.17 -9.83
C VAL A 126 -6.34 16.17 -10.87
N ILE A 127 -5.04 16.45 -10.92
CA ILE A 127 -4.44 17.27 -11.98
C ILE A 127 -4.11 16.37 -13.17
N HIS A 128 -3.26 15.36 -12.96
CA HIS A 128 -2.86 14.39 -13.97
C HIS A 128 -2.20 13.17 -13.32
N GLU A 129 -2.02 12.10 -14.09
CA GLU A 129 -1.23 10.93 -13.71
C GLU A 129 0.26 11.19 -13.96
N GLN A 130 1.13 11.00 -12.96
CA GLN A 130 2.58 11.22 -13.11
C GLN A 130 3.31 9.94 -13.52
N ILE A 131 2.98 8.84 -12.85
CA ILE A 131 3.54 7.50 -13.02
C ILE A 131 2.33 6.56 -12.99
N PRO A 132 2.34 5.43 -13.72
CA PRO A 132 1.23 4.47 -13.67
C PRO A 132 0.79 4.18 -12.23
N GLY A 133 -0.47 4.49 -11.92
CA GLY A 133 -1.06 4.28 -10.59
C GLY A 133 -0.74 5.35 -9.53
N THR A 134 -0.01 6.43 -9.87
CA THR A 134 0.26 7.57 -8.99
C THR A 134 -0.20 8.88 -9.62
N TYR A 135 -1.11 9.55 -8.92
CA TYR A 135 -1.76 10.78 -9.38
C TYR A 135 -1.25 12.00 -8.63
N LEU A 136 -1.07 13.11 -9.34
CA LEU A 136 -0.84 14.41 -8.73
C LEU A 136 -2.18 15.04 -8.36
N VAL A 137 -2.37 15.34 -7.08
CA VAL A 137 -3.64 15.83 -6.53
C VAL A 137 -3.45 17.25 -5.98
N GLU A 138 -4.47 18.09 -6.16
CA GLU A 138 -4.52 19.46 -5.65
C GLU A 138 -5.55 19.60 -4.52
N ASP A 139 -5.10 20.14 -3.38
CA ASP A 139 -5.96 20.51 -2.27
C ASP A 139 -6.69 21.83 -2.55
N ASN A 140 -7.76 22.12 -1.79
CA ASN A 140 -8.49 23.39 -1.89
C ASN A 140 -7.62 24.61 -1.53
N LYS A 141 -6.46 24.39 -0.89
CA LYS A 141 -5.45 25.42 -0.59
C LYS A 141 -4.40 25.61 -1.69
N GLY A 142 -4.52 24.89 -2.82
CA GLY A 142 -3.55 24.91 -3.92
C GLY A 142 -2.28 24.09 -3.67
N LYS A 143 -2.20 23.33 -2.57
CA LYS A 143 -1.07 22.44 -2.31
C LYS A 143 -1.18 21.20 -3.20
N ARG A 144 -0.09 20.87 -3.90
CA ARG A 144 0.00 19.73 -4.81
C ARG A 144 0.90 18.66 -4.24
N PHE A 145 0.49 17.39 -4.34
CA PHE A 145 1.31 16.26 -3.91
C PHE A 145 0.91 14.97 -4.62
N PRO A 146 1.86 14.03 -4.82
CA PRO A 146 1.59 12.75 -5.46
C PRO A 146 0.94 11.76 -4.49
N VAL A 147 0.00 10.96 -4.99
CA VAL A 147 -0.75 9.96 -4.22
C VAL A 147 -0.98 8.71 -5.05
N HIS A 148 -0.70 7.54 -4.46
CA HIS A 148 -0.99 6.24 -5.08
C HIS A 148 -2.50 5.94 -5.13
N HIS A 149 -2.94 5.30 -6.21
CA HIS A 149 -4.35 5.02 -6.48
C HIS A 149 -5.06 4.20 -5.38
N ASP A 150 -4.37 3.30 -4.68
CA ASP A 150 -4.91 2.55 -3.53
C ASP A 150 -5.46 3.43 -2.40
N ARG A 151 -4.94 4.66 -2.30
CA ARG A 151 -5.36 5.62 -1.28
C ARG A 151 -6.49 6.51 -1.77
N LEU A 152 -6.84 6.44 -3.04
CA LEU A 152 -7.84 7.29 -3.68
C LEU A 152 -9.20 6.62 -3.68
N LYS A 153 -10.23 7.43 -3.56
CA LYS A 153 -11.62 7.02 -3.74
C LYS A 153 -12.33 8.07 -4.59
N ALA A 154 -13.04 7.61 -5.62
CA ALA A 154 -13.87 8.48 -6.44
C ALA A 154 -14.87 9.25 -5.58
N HIS A 155 -15.04 10.54 -5.87
CA HIS A 155 -16.04 11.37 -5.22
C HIS A 155 -16.96 11.99 -6.27
N VAL A 156 -18.17 11.47 -6.36
CA VAL A 156 -19.21 12.05 -7.22
C VAL A 156 -19.83 13.22 -6.48
N ILE A 157 -19.80 14.41 -7.09
CA ILE A 157 -20.56 15.56 -6.64
C ILE A 157 -21.84 15.56 -7.49
N ASP A 158 -22.99 15.29 -6.89
CA ASP A 158 -24.24 15.41 -7.64
C ASP A 158 -24.42 16.87 -8.07
N GLU A 159 -24.82 17.07 -9.32
CA GLU A 159 -25.04 18.41 -9.91
C GLU A 159 -26.01 19.25 -9.07
N LYS A 160 -26.97 18.58 -8.39
CA LYS A 160 -27.92 19.19 -7.46
C LYS A 160 -27.25 19.97 -6.32
N TYR A 161 -26.07 19.55 -5.90
CA TYR A 161 -25.30 20.18 -4.82
C TYR A 161 -24.23 21.15 -5.34
N HIS A 162 -24.14 21.35 -6.65
CA HIS A 162 -23.16 22.27 -7.23
C HIS A 162 -23.51 23.73 -6.95
N LYS A 163 -24.81 24.04 -6.77
CA LYS A 163 -25.31 25.35 -6.33
C LYS A 163 -25.90 25.20 -4.93
N PRO A 164 -25.52 26.05 -3.95
CA PRO A 164 -26.19 26.05 -2.65
C PRO A 164 -27.69 26.31 -2.86
N PRO A 165 -28.59 25.64 -2.10
CA PRO A 165 -30.00 25.94 -2.16
C PRO A 165 -30.21 27.44 -1.93
N THR A 166 -30.83 28.13 -2.88
CA THR A 166 -31.10 29.56 -2.79
C THR A 166 -31.99 29.87 -1.58
N GLU A 167 -32.87 28.93 -1.24
CA GLU A 167 -33.79 29.01 -0.11
C GLU A 167 -33.40 28.04 1.00
N LYS A 168 -33.44 28.53 2.25
CA LYS A 168 -33.27 27.66 3.41
C LYS A 168 -34.50 26.76 3.52
N ARG A 169 -34.30 25.48 3.87
CA ARG A 169 -35.41 24.53 4.06
C ARG A 169 -36.41 25.08 5.08
N PRO A 170 -37.73 25.01 4.79
CA PRO A 170 -38.73 25.41 5.76
C PRO A 170 -38.68 24.46 6.97
N LEU A 171 -38.85 25.02 8.16
CA LEU A 171 -38.92 24.26 9.40
C LEU A 171 -40.38 24.23 9.87
N ALA A 172 -40.95 23.03 9.89
CA ALA A 172 -42.22 22.77 10.53
C ALA A 172 -41.97 22.52 12.03
N LEU A 173 -42.55 23.34 12.89
CA LEU A 173 -42.46 23.21 14.34
C LEU A 173 -43.85 23.07 14.94
N ASN A 174 -43.96 22.30 16.03
CA ASN A 174 -45.16 22.31 16.85
C ASN A 174 -45.29 23.66 17.59
N ARG A 175 -46.49 23.91 18.10
CA ARG A 175 -46.85 25.17 18.76
C ARG A 175 -46.01 25.45 20.02
N GLU A 176 -45.71 24.41 20.79
CA GLU A 176 -44.91 24.51 22.02
C GLU A 176 -43.46 24.91 21.75
N ASN A 177 -42.83 24.31 20.75
CA ASN A 177 -41.46 24.64 20.35
C ASN A 177 -41.39 26.03 19.71
N MET A 178 -42.41 26.44 18.96
CA MET A 178 -42.56 27.80 18.43
C MET A 178 -42.57 28.85 19.53
N ASN A 179 -43.39 28.64 20.57
CA ASN A 179 -43.46 29.54 21.71
C ASN A 179 -42.11 29.62 22.43
N SER A 180 -41.48 28.47 22.66
CA SER A 180 -40.18 28.37 23.31
C SER A 180 -39.09 29.14 22.54
N ILE A 181 -39.07 28.99 21.22
CA ILE A 181 -38.10 29.70 20.36
C ILE A 181 -38.36 31.21 20.35
N MET A 182 -39.63 31.64 20.32
CA MET A 182 -39.97 33.06 20.40
C MET A 182 -39.56 33.69 21.73
N THR A 183 -39.66 32.95 22.84
CA THR A 183 -39.29 33.44 24.17
C THR A 183 -37.78 33.45 24.40
N TYR A 184 -37.07 32.39 24.02
CA TYR A 184 -35.66 32.20 24.40
C TYR A 184 -34.66 32.45 23.27
N MET A 185 -35.10 32.43 22.00
CA MET A 185 -34.24 32.58 20.82
C MET A 185 -34.90 33.43 19.72
N PRO A 186 -35.17 34.73 19.96
CA PRO A 186 -35.88 35.59 19.01
C PRO A 186 -35.16 35.79 17.67
N SER A 187 -33.84 35.54 17.58
CA SER A 187 -33.05 35.60 16.35
C SER A 187 -33.06 34.31 15.52
N PHE A 188 -33.70 33.23 16.00
CA PHE A 188 -33.68 31.91 15.36
C PHE A 188 -34.33 31.89 13.96
N SER A 189 -35.29 32.78 13.72
CA SER A 189 -36.03 32.85 12.45
C SER A 189 -35.31 33.61 11.33
N GLY A 190 -34.12 34.20 11.59
CA GLY A 190 -33.35 35.07 10.69
C GLY A 190 -33.12 34.53 9.26
N GLY A 191 -34.14 34.66 8.41
CA GLY A 191 -34.18 34.22 7.02
C GLY A 191 -34.57 32.75 6.78
N ARG A 192 -35.19 32.04 7.72
CA ARG A 192 -35.81 30.71 7.49
C ARG A 192 -37.32 30.85 7.49
N ASN A 193 -38.00 30.20 6.55
CA ASN A 193 -39.46 30.07 6.60
C ASN A 193 -39.82 29.05 7.70
N VAL A 194 -40.49 29.49 8.76
CA VAL A 194 -40.90 28.65 9.89
C VAL A 194 -42.42 28.58 9.88
N THR A 195 -42.97 27.38 9.75
CA THR A 195 -44.41 27.14 9.74
C THR A 195 -44.81 26.40 11.01
N CYS A 196 -45.93 26.83 11.61
CA CYS A 196 -46.57 26.09 12.69
C CYS A 196 -47.36 24.93 12.07
N VAL A 197 -47.14 23.71 12.57
CA VAL A 197 -48.00 22.57 12.27
C VAL A 197 -48.76 22.25 13.55
N ASP A 198 -50.09 22.19 13.43
CA ASP A 198 -51.00 21.81 14.53
C ASP A 198 -50.95 20.31 14.81
#